data_AF-A0A2D9VQ81-F1
#
_entry.id   AF-A0A2D9VQ81-F1
#
_cell.length_a   1.000
_cell.length_b   1.000
_cell.length_c   1.000
_cell.angle_alpha   90.00
_cell.angle_beta   90.00
_cell.angle_gamma   90.00
#
_symmetry.space_group_name_H-M   'P 1'
#
loop_
_entity.id
_entity.type
_entity.pdbx_description
1 polymer ?
#
loop_
_entity_poly.entity_id
_entity_poly.type
_entity_poly.pdbx_seq_one_letter_code
_entity_poly.pdbx_strand_id
1 'polypeptide(L)'
;MYKFILLLFVPFLLQAQCDEGEYELLVETYSGEWAEEISWFIIDNNGQSIFFYDGSETENDTNYSQNVCLSAGCYAFEAIDSYGDGWNGGYAELTSLNNDVDFGIPELIVELEGGSTGYTVFQINDSECIYSGLGCTDVNANNYNDYAFINDDSCEYSCQDGEYILEIETNTGNWAEEMSWSLYSYQSWTEQSDAMSSFQGNGNYQSYYTQLCINEPDCFLILGNDSYGDGWQGGNISISVDGINMLEEVTIEDGFNGYFTFEIYEKDCSWEFPGCTNPDAINYNIYANIDDGSCIIPLTFDFDGLERNYLLYMPNNLTSNAPLVFVLHGYTGSAPGIMSYSAMNAVADENGFAVCYPQGTTDQYDNAFFNVGYDFQNNPTVDDVGFMIALANYLQSTYQLSSTNTFATGFSNG
;
A
#
# COMPACT_ATOMS: atom_id res chain seq x y z
N MET A 1 47.90 -18.92 68.29
CA MET A 1 46.57 -18.29 68.40
C MET A 1 46.51 -17.22 67.32
N TYR A 2 46.19 -17.62 66.08
CA TYR A 2 46.20 -16.73 64.92
C TYR A 2 44.77 -16.18 64.74
N LYS A 3 44.62 -14.85 64.79
CA LYS A 3 43.35 -14.17 64.53
C LYS A 3 43.10 -14.17 63.01
N PHE A 4 42.03 -14.84 62.59
CA PHE A 4 41.44 -14.63 61.26
C PHE A 4 40.70 -13.28 61.29
N ILE A 5 41.04 -12.39 60.36
CA ILE A 5 40.22 -11.21 60.03
C ILE A 5 39.38 -11.63 58.83
N LEU A 6 38.07 -11.76 59.05
CA LEU A 6 37.08 -11.96 57.99
C LEU A 6 36.73 -10.57 57.45
N LEU A 7 37.22 -10.24 56.25
CA LEU A 7 36.78 -9.06 55.50
C LEU A 7 35.48 -9.43 54.78
N LEU A 8 34.35 -9.00 55.35
CA LEU A 8 33.05 -9.01 54.69
C LEU A 8 33.06 -7.91 53.60
N PHE A 9 33.15 -8.32 52.34
CA PHE A 9 32.74 -7.47 51.22
C PHE A 9 31.22 -7.44 51.21
N VAL A 10 30.64 -6.32 51.63
CA VAL A 10 29.26 -5.98 51.29
C VAL A 10 29.35 -5.26 49.95
N PRO A 11 28.83 -5.81 48.84
CA PRO A 11 28.72 -5.04 47.61
C PRO A 11 27.74 -3.90 47.88
N PHE A 12 28.24 -2.68 47.76
CA PHE A 12 27.43 -1.47 47.65
C PHE A 12 26.40 -1.67 46.52
N LEU A 13 25.14 -1.31 46.79
CA LEU A 13 24.11 -1.19 45.77
C LEU A 13 24.64 -0.30 44.64
N LEU A 14 24.62 -0.82 43.41
CA LEU A 14 24.72 0.00 42.21
C LEU A 14 23.52 0.96 42.23
N GLN A 15 23.79 2.25 42.23
CA GLN A 15 22.78 3.27 41.96
C GLN A 15 23.19 3.97 40.67
N ALA A 16 22.46 3.68 39.59
CA ALA A 16 22.15 4.54 38.45
C ALA A 16 21.34 3.69 37.44
N GLN A 17 20.07 4.01 37.24
CA GLN A 17 19.20 3.33 36.26
C GLN A 17 18.88 4.22 35.04
N CYS A 18 19.12 5.54 35.12
CA CYS A 18 19.16 6.47 33.99
C CYS A 18 20.43 7.35 34.06
N ASP A 19 20.79 8.02 32.96
CA ASP A 19 21.97 8.87 32.90
C ASP A 19 21.79 10.18 33.70
N GLU A 20 22.89 10.90 33.96
CA GLU A 20 22.86 12.17 34.69
C GLU A 20 22.04 13.21 33.92
N GLY A 21 20.93 13.66 34.50
CA GLY A 21 20.00 14.62 33.88
C GLY A 21 18.70 14.01 33.37
N GLU A 22 18.55 12.69 33.47
CA GLU A 22 17.33 11.97 33.10
C GLU A 22 16.50 11.56 34.33
N TYR A 23 15.21 11.39 34.10
CA TYR A 23 14.21 10.95 35.06
C TYR A 23 13.76 9.54 34.70
N GLU A 24 13.75 8.66 35.70
CA GLU A 24 13.29 7.29 35.55
C GLU A 24 11.78 7.20 35.80
N LEU A 25 11.09 6.70 34.79
CA LEU A 25 9.65 6.51 34.75
C LEU A 25 9.33 5.02 34.62
N LEU A 26 8.19 4.62 35.17
CA LEU A 26 7.58 3.32 34.95
C LEU A 26 6.37 3.52 34.04
N VAL A 27 6.36 2.82 32.91
CA VAL A 27 5.17 2.69 32.07
C VAL A 27 4.53 1.34 32.38
N GLU A 28 3.32 1.36 32.93
CA GLU A 28 2.50 0.17 33.14
C GLU A 28 1.42 0.10 32.05
N THR A 29 1.50 -0.89 31.17
CA THR A 29 0.52 -1.13 30.12
C THR A 29 -0.36 -2.31 30.50
N TYR A 30 -1.64 -2.06 30.71
CA TYR A 30 -2.67 -3.10 30.79
C TYR A 30 -3.20 -3.37 29.38
N SER A 31 -3.07 -4.61 28.92
CA SER A 31 -3.32 -4.96 27.51
C SER A 31 -4.78 -5.10 27.10
N GLY A 32 -5.75 -5.12 28.03
CA GLY A 32 -7.16 -5.30 27.67
C GLY A 32 -7.44 -6.58 26.87
N GLU A 33 -8.56 -6.59 26.12
CA GLU A 33 -8.80 -7.62 25.10
C GLU A 33 -8.03 -7.28 23.82
N TRP A 34 -7.48 -8.30 23.15
CA TRP A 34 -6.67 -8.18 21.90
C TRP A 34 -5.33 -7.47 22.09
N ALA A 35 -4.54 -7.99 23.01
CA ALA A 35 -3.24 -7.45 23.38
C ALA A 35 -2.27 -7.31 22.20
N GLU A 36 -2.40 -8.19 21.19
CA GLU A 36 -1.59 -8.18 19.98
C GLU A 36 -1.80 -6.93 19.10
N GLU A 37 -2.88 -6.20 19.31
CA GLU A 37 -3.27 -5.03 18.51
C GLU A 37 -2.68 -3.73 19.07
N ILE A 38 -2.31 -3.74 20.36
CA ILE A 38 -1.83 -2.59 21.12
C ILE A 38 -0.34 -2.36 20.89
N SER A 39 0.00 -1.17 20.42
CA SER A 39 1.38 -0.68 20.45
C SER A 39 1.41 0.80 20.81
N TRP A 40 2.56 1.29 21.24
CA TRP A 40 2.70 2.73 21.53
C TRP A 40 4.13 3.22 21.42
N PHE A 41 4.26 4.53 21.21
CA PHE A 41 5.53 5.25 21.17
C PHE A 41 5.57 6.39 22.18
N ILE A 42 6.76 6.69 22.69
CA ILE A 42 7.07 7.98 23.31
C ILE A 42 7.99 8.74 22.35
N ILE A 43 7.54 9.89 21.89
CA ILE A 43 8.18 10.68 20.84
C ILE A 43 8.63 12.01 21.42
N ASP A 44 9.89 12.38 21.20
CA ASP A 44 10.40 13.68 21.62
C ASP A 44 9.89 14.84 20.76
N ASN A 45 10.24 16.06 21.13
CA ASN A 45 9.80 17.26 20.41
C ASN A 45 10.48 17.46 19.03
N ASN A 46 11.41 16.59 18.64
CA ASN A 46 12.04 16.59 17.32
C ASN A 46 11.50 15.47 16.41
N GLY A 47 10.50 14.72 16.85
CA GLY A 47 9.92 13.59 16.10
C GLY A 47 10.72 12.30 16.23
N GLN A 48 11.68 12.22 17.16
CA GLN A 48 12.41 11.01 17.42
C GLN A 48 11.62 10.11 18.39
N SER A 49 11.33 8.88 17.96
CA SER A 49 10.86 7.83 18.86
C SER A 49 11.96 7.49 19.88
N ILE A 50 11.69 7.76 21.15
CA ILE A 50 12.59 7.47 22.27
C ILE A 50 12.32 6.06 22.81
N PHE A 51 11.04 5.67 22.83
CA PHE A 51 10.61 4.33 23.22
C PHE A 51 9.51 3.80 22.31
N PHE A 52 9.49 2.49 22.18
CA PHE A 52 8.48 1.72 21.46
C PHE A 52 8.08 0.50 22.29
N TYR A 53 6.78 0.25 22.40
CA TYR A 53 6.21 -0.96 22.94
C TYR A 53 5.43 -1.69 21.84
N ASP A 54 5.66 -3.00 21.77
CA ASP A 54 5.03 -3.90 20.82
C ASP A 54 4.20 -4.95 21.58
N GLY A 55 2.89 -4.96 21.35
CA GLY A 55 1.96 -5.90 21.94
C GLY A 55 1.91 -7.26 21.22
N SER A 56 2.55 -7.45 20.06
CA SER A 56 2.30 -8.61 19.19
C SER A 56 2.51 -9.99 19.82
N GLU A 57 3.35 -10.08 20.86
CA GLU A 57 3.63 -11.33 21.60
C GLU A 57 3.13 -11.29 23.06
N THR A 58 2.13 -10.46 23.34
CA THR A 58 1.57 -10.27 24.68
C THR A 58 0.23 -11.00 24.88
N GLU A 59 -0.15 -11.20 26.14
CA GLU A 59 -1.37 -11.89 26.55
C GLU A 59 -2.45 -10.85 26.91
N ASN A 60 -3.70 -11.17 26.63
CA ASN A 60 -4.86 -10.34 27.01
C ASN A 60 -4.95 -10.19 28.53
N ASP A 61 -5.59 -9.10 28.97
CA ASP A 61 -5.89 -8.77 30.37
C ASP A 61 -4.66 -8.82 31.29
N THR A 62 -3.49 -8.44 30.78
CA THR A 62 -2.20 -8.60 31.46
C THR A 62 -1.49 -7.26 31.59
N ASN A 63 -0.82 -7.05 32.73
CA ASN A 63 0.00 -5.86 32.98
C ASN A 63 1.46 -6.10 32.57
N TYR A 64 1.99 -5.18 31.78
CA TYR A 64 3.37 -5.12 31.34
C TYR A 64 4.02 -3.86 31.88
N SER A 65 5.26 -3.97 32.36
CA SER A 65 5.97 -2.85 32.99
C SER A 65 7.29 -2.59 32.29
N GLN A 66 7.52 -1.34 31.89
CA GLN A 66 8.75 -0.90 31.24
C GLN A 66 9.35 0.28 32.02
N ASN A 67 10.67 0.26 32.24
CA ASN A 67 11.37 1.42 32.78
C ASN A 67 11.88 2.28 31.63
N VAL A 68 11.57 3.57 31.70
CA VAL A 68 11.82 4.57 30.67
C VAL A 68 12.64 5.71 31.26
N CYS A 69 13.68 6.15 30.55
CA CYS A 69 14.52 7.26 30.95
C CYS A 69 14.27 8.44 30.01
N LEU A 70 13.75 9.55 30.54
CA LEU A 70 13.48 10.78 29.77
C LEU A 70 14.19 11.97 30.40
N SER A 71 14.73 12.85 29.56
CA SER A 71 15.24 14.16 30.01
C SER A 71 14.08 15.12 30.31
N ALA A 72 14.38 16.28 30.93
CA ALA A 72 13.38 17.34 31.01
C ALA A 72 13.02 17.85 29.60
N GLY A 73 11.73 18.02 29.32
CA GLY A 73 11.23 18.45 28.00
C GLY A 73 9.80 17.98 27.70
N CYS A 74 9.37 18.13 26.44
CA CYS A 74 8.04 17.72 25.97
C CYS A 74 8.10 16.41 25.20
N TYR A 75 7.05 15.62 25.37
CA TYR A 75 6.89 14.34 24.71
C TYR A 75 5.43 14.15 24.28
N ALA A 76 5.24 13.38 23.21
CA ALA A 76 3.94 12.80 22.88
C ALA A 76 3.97 11.30 23.19
N PHE A 77 2.90 10.82 23.80
CA PHE A 77 2.58 9.41 23.87
C PHE A 77 1.61 9.11 22.72
N GLU A 78 2.04 8.31 21.76
CA GLU A 78 1.23 7.84 20.63
C GLU A 78 0.73 6.43 20.95
N ALA A 79 -0.58 6.29 21.13
CA ALA A 79 -1.28 5.01 21.27
C ALA A 79 -1.71 4.51 19.88
N ILE A 80 -1.52 3.23 19.61
CA ILE A 80 -1.84 2.61 18.31
C ILE A 80 -2.66 1.36 18.56
N ASP A 81 -3.68 1.19 17.73
CA ASP A 81 -4.53 0.01 17.66
C ASP A 81 -4.60 -0.49 16.22
N SER A 82 -4.21 -1.74 16.00
CA SER A 82 -4.01 -2.26 14.63
C SER A 82 -5.33 -2.47 13.85
N TYR A 83 -6.48 -2.46 14.51
CA TYR A 83 -7.80 -2.69 13.90
C TYR A 83 -8.76 -1.51 14.05
N GLY A 84 -8.35 -0.49 14.80
CA GLY A 84 -9.04 0.79 14.94
C GLY A 84 -10.32 0.74 15.77
N ASP A 85 -10.56 -0.35 16.51
CA ASP A 85 -11.70 -0.44 17.44
C ASP A 85 -11.33 0.00 18.88
N GLY A 86 -10.05 0.31 19.09
CA GLY A 86 -9.50 0.88 20.33
C GLY A 86 -8.93 -0.20 21.25
N TRP A 87 -8.37 0.19 22.38
CA TRP A 87 -7.66 -0.74 23.27
C TRP A 87 -8.57 -1.66 24.09
N ASN A 88 -9.89 -1.65 23.85
CA ASN A 88 -10.84 -2.60 24.44
C ASN A 88 -10.73 -2.75 25.97
N GLY A 89 -10.57 -1.62 26.67
CA GLY A 89 -10.37 -1.57 28.14
C GLY A 89 -8.90 -1.65 28.59
N GLY A 90 -7.96 -1.74 27.65
CA GLY A 90 -6.53 -1.54 27.83
C GLY A 90 -6.17 -0.07 28.05
N TYR A 91 -5.05 0.16 28.72
CA TYR A 91 -4.53 1.49 29.03
C TYR A 91 -3.02 1.45 29.31
N ALA A 92 -2.37 2.61 29.21
CA ALA A 92 -0.99 2.79 29.62
C ALA A 92 -0.91 3.89 30.68
N GLU A 93 -0.30 3.60 31.82
CA GLU A 93 -0.10 4.55 32.91
C GLU A 93 1.39 4.84 33.10
N LEU A 94 1.74 6.13 33.12
CA LEU A 94 3.10 6.58 33.37
C LEU A 94 3.23 7.12 34.80
N THR A 95 4.12 6.52 35.58
CA THR A 95 4.41 6.92 36.95
C THR A 95 5.90 7.19 37.16
N SER A 96 6.23 8.04 38.13
CA SER A 96 7.63 8.29 38.50
C SER A 96 8.03 7.40 39.68
N LEU A 97 9.19 6.76 39.58
CA LEU A 97 9.67 5.81 40.58
C LEU A 97 10.52 6.45 41.69
N ASN A 98 11.34 7.44 41.33
CA ASN A 98 12.48 7.86 42.15
C ASN A 98 12.52 9.35 42.50
N ASN A 99 11.78 10.22 41.79
CA ASN A 99 11.70 11.67 42.01
C ASN A 99 10.26 12.19 41.79
N ASP A 100 9.89 13.34 42.35
CA ASP A 100 8.67 14.03 41.90
C ASP A 100 8.89 14.52 40.46
N VAL A 101 8.18 13.94 39.50
CA VAL A 101 8.13 14.40 38.11
C VAL A 101 6.81 15.11 37.91
N ASP A 102 6.87 16.35 37.43
CA ASP A 102 5.71 17.10 36.98
C ASP A 102 5.44 16.78 35.51
N PHE A 103 4.37 16.02 35.27
CA PHE A 103 3.91 15.68 33.93
C PHE A 103 3.17 16.83 33.22
N GLY A 104 2.89 17.94 33.91
CA GLY A 104 2.04 19.04 33.43
C GLY A 104 0.54 18.71 33.44
N ILE A 105 0.19 17.46 33.76
CA ILE A 105 -1.17 16.96 33.93
C ILE A 105 -1.27 16.18 35.26
N PRO A 106 -2.47 16.05 35.86
CA PRO A 106 -2.62 15.44 37.19
C PRO A 106 -2.21 13.97 37.25
N GLU A 107 -2.56 13.19 36.21
CA GLU A 107 -2.26 11.76 36.03
C GLU A 107 -2.06 11.54 34.52
N LEU A 108 -1.08 10.71 34.14
CA LEU A 108 -0.80 10.35 32.75
C LEU A 108 -1.25 8.90 32.52
N ILE A 109 -2.56 8.75 32.31
CA ILE A 109 -3.20 7.50 31.89
C ILE A 109 -3.68 7.72 30.46
N VAL A 110 -3.21 6.88 29.56
CA VAL A 110 -3.55 6.90 28.14
C VAL A 110 -4.45 5.72 27.83
N GLU A 111 -5.61 6.02 27.26
CA GLU A 111 -6.61 5.07 26.79
C GLU A 111 -6.91 5.39 25.32
N LEU A 112 -7.34 4.39 24.56
CA LEU A 112 -7.79 4.57 23.19
C LEU A 112 -9.19 3.97 23.08
N GLU A 113 -10.22 4.82 23.11
CA GLU A 113 -11.63 4.38 23.07
C GLU A 113 -12.07 3.89 21.67
N GLY A 114 -11.31 4.23 20.62
CA GLY A 114 -11.55 3.84 19.23
C GLY A 114 -10.63 4.61 18.27
N GLY A 115 -10.55 4.15 17.01
CA GLY A 115 -9.61 4.65 16.00
C GLY A 115 -8.24 3.98 16.08
N SER A 116 -7.49 3.99 14.98
CA SER A 116 -6.22 3.25 14.88
C SER A 116 -5.05 3.95 15.59
N THR A 117 -5.17 5.26 15.87
CA THR A 117 -4.16 6.03 16.58
C THR A 117 -4.78 7.08 17.50
N GLY A 118 -4.08 7.41 18.59
CA GLY A 118 -4.43 8.49 19.51
C GLY A 118 -3.19 9.08 20.18
N TYR A 119 -3.28 10.32 20.65
CA TYR A 119 -2.12 11.04 21.20
C TYR A 119 -2.43 11.71 22.53
N THR A 120 -1.47 11.65 23.45
CA THR A 120 -1.46 12.46 24.68
C THR A 120 -0.11 13.15 24.81
N VAL A 121 -0.12 14.48 24.90
CA VAL A 121 1.10 15.26 25.14
C VAL A 121 1.32 15.44 26.63
N PHE A 122 2.57 15.30 27.06
CA PHE A 122 3.00 15.54 28.42
C PHE A 122 4.38 16.20 28.46
N GLN A 123 4.74 16.75 29.62
CA GLN A 123 6.06 17.30 29.88
C GLN A 123 6.80 16.48 30.93
N ILE A 124 8.10 16.70 31.07
CA ILE A 124 8.90 16.23 32.19
C ILE A 124 9.57 17.45 32.81
N ASN A 125 9.04 17.95 33.93
CA ASN A 125 9.63 19.03 34.72
C ASN A 125 9.98 20.31 33.92
N ASP A 126 9.21 20.62 32.88
CA ASP A 126 9.40 21.81 32.03
C ASP A 126 8.07 22.51 31.75
N SER A 127 7.61 23.32 32.72
CA SER A 127 6.29 23.98 32.71
C SER A 127 6.04 24.97 31.57
N GLU A 128 7.09 25.37 30.84
CA GLU A 128 7.00 26.28 29.70
C GLU A 128 7.10 25.52 28.37
N CYS A 129 7.10 24.19 28.42
CA CYS A 129 7.30 23.37 27.25
C CYS A 129 6.05 23.34 26.38
N ILE A 130 6.25 23.54 25.07
CA ILE A 130 5.21 23.48 24.04
C ILE A 130 5.63 22.38 23.06
N TYR A 131 4.82 21.33 22.96
CA TYR A 131 5.07 20.28 21.99
C TYR A 131 4.72 20.80 20.59
N SER A 132 5.74 21.00 19.75
CA SER A 132 5.61 21.58 18.41
C SER A 132 5.31 20.55 17.31
N GLY A 133 5.38 19.26 17.66
CA GLY A 133 5.18 18.14 16.73
C GLY A 133 3.73 17.90 16.31
N LEU A 134 2.76 18.51 16.98
CA LEU A 134 1.34 18.46 16.61
C LEU A 134 0.95 19.66 15.75
N GLY A 135 0.09 19.42 14.78
CA GLY A 135 -0.52 20.45 13.95
C GLY A 135 -0.88 19.91 12.58
N CYS A 136 -1.44 20.76 11.73
CA CYS A 136 -1.74 20.38 10.36
C CYS A 136 -0.46 20.04 9.58
N THR A 137 -0.37 18.80 9.08
CA THR A 137 0.75 18.31 8.26
C THR A 137 0.51 18.42 6.76
N ASP A 138 -0.69 18.81 6.33
CA ASP A 138 -1.01 19.06 4.93
C ASP A 138 -0.47 20.42 4.47
N VAL A 139 0.50 20.39 3.55
CA VAL A 139 1.13 21.58 2.95
C VAL A 139 0.14 22.52 2.24
N ASN A 140 -1.06 22.03 1.92
CA ASN A 140 -2.10 22.80 1.25
C ASN A 140 -3.08 23.49 2.21
N ALA A 141 -3.01 23.22 3.51
CA ALA A 141 -3.85 23.90 4.49
C ALA A 141 -3.30 25.28 4.85
N ASN A 142 -4.19 26.20 5.22
CA ASN A 142 -3.79 27.57 5.59
C ASN A 142 -3.03 27.66 6.91
N ASN A 143 -3.22 26.67 7.77
CA ASN A 143 -2.50 26.54 9.03
C ASN A 143 -1.50 25.37 9.00
N TYR A 144 -1.01 24.99 7.81
CA TYR A 144 0.11 24.07 7.67
C TYR A 144 1.26 24.45 8.60
N ASN A 145 1.75 23.49 9.37
CA ASN A 145 2.85 23.66 10.30
C ASN A 145 4.05 22.81 9.83
N ASP A 146 5.13 23.46 9.39
CA ASP A 146 6.35 22.80 8.92
C ASP A 146 7.15 22.10 10.04
N TYR A 147 6.77 22.33 11.30
CA TYR A 147 7.28 21.63 12.48
C TYR A 147 6.39 20.47 12.94
N ALA A 148 5.16 20.35 12.41
CA ALA A 148 4.27 19.25 12.75
C ALA A 148 4.69 17.98 12.00
N PHE A 149 4.81 16.88 12.73
CA PHE A 149 5.05 15.55 12.21
C PHE A 149 3.97 14.55 12.68
N ILE A 150 3.03 15.01 13.51
CA ILE A 150 1.81 14.32 13.91
C ILE A 150 0.62 15.22 13.50
N ASN A 151 -0.28 14.70 12.66
CA ASN A 151 -1.50 15.41 12.28
C ASN A 151 -2.50 15.39 13.45
N ASP A 152 -3.02 16.55 13.84
CA ASP A 152 -3.99 16.71 14.93
C ASP A 152 -5.40 17.08 14.43
N ASP A 153 -5.65 16.86 13.13
CA ASP A 153 -6.89 17.20 12.42
C ASP A 153 -7.28 18.68 12.53
N SER A 154 -6.31 19.56 12.82
CA SER A 154 -6.55 21.00 12.90
C SER A 154 -6.55 21.70 11.54
N CYS A 155 -6.28 21.00 10.42
CA CYS A 155 -6.13 21.62 9.11
C CYS A 155 -7.31 22.53 8.73
N GLU A 156 -7.04 23.83 8.61
CA GLU A 156 -7.98 24.85 8.20
C GLU A 156 -7.78 25.17 6.73
N TYR A 157 -8.86 25.08 5.97
CA TYR A 157 -8.89 25.46 4.56
C TYR A 157 -9.87 26.63 4.41
N SER A 158 -9.34 27.81 4.13
CA SER A 158 -10.09 29.02 3.76
C SER A 158 -9.51 29.57 2.47
N CYS A 159 -10.15 29.24 1.35
CA CYS A 159 -9.66 29.65 0.05
C CYS A 159 -9.61 31.18 -0.07
N GLN A 160 -8.61 31.70 -0.76
CA GLN A 160 -8.44 33.13 -0.97
C GLN A 160 -9.55 33.69 -1.85
N ASP A 161 -9.77 35.00 -1.80
CA ASP A 161 -10.73 35.67 -2.68
C ASP A 161 -10.39 35.37 -4.17
N GLY A 162 -11.27 34.63 -4.84
CA GLY A 162 -11.14 34.27 -6.26
C GLY A 162 -10.81 32.80 -6.53
N GLU A 163 -10.52 32.00 -5.49
CA GLU A 163 -10.36 30.55 -5.59
C GLU A 163 -11.71 29.83 -5.42
N TYR A 164 -11.81 28.61 -5.96
CA TYR A 164 -12.98 27.74 -5.80
C TYR A 164 -12.76 26.76 -4.65
N ILE A 165 -13.79 26.53 -3.84
CA ILE A 165 -13.79 25.55 -2.77
C ILE A 165 -14.28 24.22 -3.36
N LEU A 166 -13.39 23.25 -3.53
CA LEU A 166 -13.72 21.89 -3.92
C LEU A 166 -13.87 21.04 -2.65
N GLU A 167 -15.02 20.42 -2.45
CA GLU A 167 -15.30 19.52 -1.33
C GLU A 167 -15.62 18.12 -1.87
N ILE A 168 -14.97 17.11 -1.30
CA ILE A 168 -15.21 15.70 -1.58
C ILE A 168 -15.65 15.06 -0.27
N GLU A 169 -16.90 14.64 -0.21
CA GLU A 169 -17.43 13.79 0.84
C GLU A 169 -17.21 12.34 0.44
N THR A 170 -16.52 11.59 1.28
CA THR A 170 -16.22 10.16 1.07
C THR A 170 -16.90 9.34 2.15
N ASN A 171 -17.77 8.43 1.75
CA ASN A 171 -18.41 7.47 2.64
C ASN A 171 -17.83 6.10 2.36
N THR A 172 -17.28 5.43 3.37
CA THR A 172 -16.73 4.08 3.21
C THR A 172 -17.80 3.01 3.36
N GLY A 173 -17.67 1.93 2.59
CA GLY A 173 -18.52 0.75 2.67
C GLY A 173 -17.99 -0.29 3.66
N ASN A 174 -18.29 -1.55 3.38
CA ASN A 174 -17.52 -2.65 3.96
C ASN A 174 -16.12 -2.68 3.34
N TRP A 175 -15.15 -3.15 4.11
CA TRP A 175 -13.75 -3.25 3.69
C TRP A 175 -13.18 -1.90 3.24
N ALA A 176 -13.33 -0.88 4.07
CA ALA A 176 -12.86 0.47 3.80
C ALA A 176 -11.38 0.54 3.40
N GLU A 177 -10.54 -0.32 3.98
CA GLU A 177 -9.12 -0.48 3.64
C GLU A 177 -8.86 -0.84 2.16
N GLU A 178 -9.86 -1.40 1.48
CA GLU A 178 -9.78 -1.75 0.06
C GLU A 178 -10.09 -0.55 -0.84
N MET A 179 -10.86 0.42 -0.32
CA MET A 179 -11.32 1.61 -1.02
C MET A 179 -10.31 2.75 -0.92
N SER A 180 -9.86 3.23 -2.08
CA SER A 180 -9.03 4.44 -2.18
C SER A 180 -9.39 5.26 -3.42
N TRP A 181 -8.99 6.54 -3.42
CA TRP A 181 -9.11 7.38 -4.60
C TRP A 181 -8.01 8.43 -4.67
N SER A 182 -7.72 8.89 -5.89
CA SER A 182 -6.76 9.96 -6.18
C SER A 182 -7.37 10.99 -7.12
N LEU A 183 -7.21 12.27 -6.78
CA LEU A 183 -7.67 13.43 -7.55
C LEU A 183 -6.54 13.98 -8.43
N TYR A 184 -6.83 14.16 -9.71
CA TYR A 184 -5.95 14.79 -10.69
C TYR A 184 -6.66 15.97 -11.35
N SER A 185 -5.91 17.03 -11.66
CA SER A 185 -6.30 17.99 -12.69
C SER A 185 -5.97 17.42 -14.07
N TYR A 186 -6.56 18.00 -15.10
CA TYR A 186 -6.22 17.67 -16.48
C TYR A 186 -4.71 17.82 -16.74
N GLN A 187 -4.10 18.90 -16.22
CA GLN A 187 -2.67 19.12 -16.36
C GLN A 187 -1.87 18.03 -15.63
N SER A 188 -2.15 17.76 -14.36
CA SER A 188 -1.36 16.78 -13.59
C SER A 188 -1.46 15.36 -14.17
N TRP A 189 -2.64 15.00 -14.68
CA TRP A 189 -2.84 13.73 -15.40
C TRP A 189 -2.00 13.64 -16.68
N THR A 190 -2.08 14.67 -17.54
CA THR A 190 -1.37 14.66 -18.83
C THR A 190 0.16 14.73 -18.67
N GLU A 191 0.64 15.38 -17.62
CA GLU A 191 2.07 15.44 -17.29
C GLU A 191 2.55 14.20 -16.51
N GLN A 192 1.64 13.28 -16.14
CA GLN A 192 1.90 12.15 -15.23
C GLN A 192 2.61 12.57 -13.94
N SER A 193 2.14 13.67 -13.34
CA SER A 193 2.63 14.13 -12.04
C SER A 193 1.86 13.48 -10.89
N ASP A 194 2.27 13.78 -9.66
CA ASP A 194 1.55 13.35 -8.46
C ASP A 194 0.11 13.86 -8.45
N ALA A 195 -0.75 13.12 -7.73
CA ALA A 195 -2.14 13.50 -7.49
C ALA A 195 -2.21 14.81 -6.69
N MET A 196 -3.24 15.60 -6.93
CA MET A 196 -3.51 16.82 -6.15
C MET A 196 -3.97 16.49 -4.73
N SER A 197 -4.69 15.38 -4.57
CA SER A 197 -5.15 14.84 -3.30
C SER A 197 -5.43 13.36 -3.45
N SER A 198 -5.48 12.65 -2.34
CA SER A 198 -5.81 11.23 -2.31
C SER A 198 -6.43 10.85 -0.98
N PHE A 199 -7.14 9.73 -0.99
CA PHE A 199 -7.76 9.12 0.17
C PHE A 199 -7.48 7.62 0.20
N GLN A 200 -7.27 7.10 1.40
CA GLN A 200 -7.19 5.68 1.71
C GLN A 200 -8.15 5.42 2.87
N GLY A 201 -9.08 4.48 2.70
CA GLY A 201 -10.02 4.15 3.77
C GLY A 201 -9.32 3.42 4.91
N ASN A 202 -9.79 3.66 6.14
CA ASN A 202 -9.25 3.06 7.37
C ASN A 202 -10.37 2.43 8.23
N GLY A 203 -11.61 2.93 8.17
CA GLY A 203 -12.73 2.39 8.93
C GLY A 203 -13.99 2.18 8.08
N ASN A 204 -14.72 1.09 8.33
CA ASN A 204 -15.98 0.78 7.66
C ASN A 204 -17.10 1.75 8.07
N TYR A 205 -17.97 2.12 7.13
CA TYR A 205 -19.14 2.97 7.36
C TYR A 205 -18.84 4.32 8.00
N GLN A 206 -17.70 4.91 7.64
CA GLN A 206 -17.26 6.23 8.10
C GLN A 206 -17.46 7.27 7.00
N SER A 207 -17.58 8.53 7.42
CA SER A 207 -17.64 9.68 6.52
C SER A 207 -16.41 10.56 6.71
N TYR A 208 -15.74 10.88 5.61
CA TYR A 208 -14.56 11.73 5.55
C TYR A 208 -14.84 12.91 4.64
N TYR A 209 -14.23 14.06 4.96
CA TYR A 209 -14.39 15.28 4.19
C TYR A 209 -13.01 15.78 3.77
N THR A 210 -12.80 15.93 2.47
CA THR A 210 -11.59 16.53 1.90
C THR A 210 -11.96 17.85 1.26
N GLN A 211 -11.25 18.92 1.62
CA GLN A 211 -11.44 20.25 1.02
C GLN A 211 -10.16 20.70 0.32
N LEU A 212 -10.29 21.25 -0.88
CA LEU A 212 -9.21 21.81 -1.68
C LEU A 212 -9.56 23.21 -2.18
N CYS A 213 -8.55 24.07 -2.26
CA CYS A 213 -8.67 25.38 -2.91
C CYS A 213 -8.13 25.32 -4.33
N ILE A 214 -8.99 25.61 -5.30
CA ILE A 214 -8.66 25.54 -6.72
C ILE A 214 -8.47 26.95 -7.27
N ASN A 215 -7.27 27.23 -7.75
CA ASN A 215 -6.86 28.57 -8.17
C ASN A 215 -7.45 29.00 -9.52
N GLU A 216 -7.77 28.06 -10.40
CA GLU A 216 -8.25 28.34 -11.75
C GLU A 216 -9.26 27.27 -12.19
N PRO A 217 -10.26 27.63 -13.02
CA PRO A 217 -11.17 26.65 -13.62
C PRO A 217 -10.43 25.58 -14.42
N ASP A 218 -10.70 24.30 -14.13
CA ASP A 218 -10.12 23.17 -14.85
C ASP A 218 -11.03 21.94 -14.83
N CYS A 219 -10.61 20.90 -15.53
CA CYS A 219 -11.23 19.59 -15.47
C CYS A 219 -10.49 18.69 -14.48
N PHE A 220 -11.25 17.87 -13.78
CA PHE A 220 -10.77 17.00 -12.73
C PHE A 220 -11.17 15.55 -12.99
N LEU A 221 -10.28 14.66 -12.59
CA LEU A 221 -10.42 13.22 -12.65
C LEU A 221 -10.22 12.67 -11.24
N ILE A 222 -11.20 11.92 -10.75
CA ILE A 222 -11.02 11.00 -9.64
C ILE A 222 -10.73 9.63 -10.22
N LEU A 223 -9.58 9.07 -9.88
CA LEU A 223 -9.25 7.67 -10.11
C LEU A 223 -9.51 6.91 -8.81
N GLY A 224 -10.57 6.09 -8.79
CA GLY A 224 -10.89 5.23 -7.66
C GLY A 224 -10.29 3.84 -7.84
N ASN A 225 -9.84 3.25 -6.74
CA ASN A 225 -9.28 1.91 -6.68
C ASN A 225 -10.02 1.07 -5.62
N ASP A 226 -10.11 -0.22 -5.93
CA ASP A 226 -10.61 -1.26 -5.06
C ASP A 226 -9.63 -2.43 -5.10
N SER A 227 -9.04 -2.79 -3.96
CA SER A 227 -7.91 -3.73 -3.94
C SER A 227 -8.30 -5.18 -4.28
N TYR A 228 -9.57 -5.56 -4.17
CA TYR A 228 -10.05 -6.93 -4.41
C TYR A 228 -10.95 -7.08 -5.64
N GLY A 229 -11.38 -5.96 -6.22
CA GLY A 229 -12.10 -5.88 -7.48
C GLY A 229 -13.58 -6.25 -7.37
N ASP A 230 -14.15 -6.29 -6.17
CA ASP A 230 -15.58 -6.47 -5.92
C ASP A 230 -16.32 -5.15 -5.67
N GLY A 231 -15.63 -4.02 -5.84
CA GLY A 231 -16.19 -2.67 -5.79
C GLY A 231 -16.15 -2.07 -4.39
N TRP A 232 -16.67 -0.86 -4.21
CA TRP A 232 -16.61 -0.17 -2.92
C TRP A 232 -17.64 -0.64 -1.88
N GLN A 233 -18.43 -1.67 -2.20
CA GLN A 233 -19.30 -2.40 -1.27
C GLN A 233 -20.15 -1.52 -0.34
N GLY A 234 -20.80 -0.52 -0.93
CA GLY A 234 -21.65 0.47 -0.25
C GLY A 234 -20.96 1.83 -0.02
N GLY A 235 -19.66 1.91 -0.27
CA GLY A 235 -18.90 3.16 -0.25
C GLY A 235 -19.20 4.01 -1.47
N ASN A 236 -19.09 5.34 -1.32
CA ASN A 236 -19.37 6.30 -2.37
C ASN A 236 -18.63 7.61 -2.12
N ILE A 237 -18.54 8.44 -3.16
CA ILE A 237 -18.10 9.83 -3.05
C ILE A 237 -19.16 10.79 -3.60
N SER A 238 -19.24 11.96 -2.98
CA SER A 238 -19.99 13.11 -3.50
C SER A 238 -19.04 14.30 -3.61
N ILE A 239 -19.16 15.06 -4.70
CA ILE A 239 -18.27 16.18 -5.00
C ILE A 239 -19.10 17.43 -5.15
N SER A 240 -18.70 18.50 -4.46
CA SER A 240 -19.29 19.82 -4.62
C SER A 240 -18.23 20.90 -4.82
N VAL A 241 -18.59 21.96 -5.55
CA VAL A 241 -17.72 23.11 -5.79
C VAL A 241 -18.50 24.37 -5.41
N ASP A 242 -17.96 25.16 -4.48
CA ASP A 242 -18.62 26.32 -3.87
C ASP A 242 -20.04 25.99 -3.35
N GLY A 243 -20.20 24.78 -2.79
CA GLY A 243 -21.48 24.25 -2.31
C GLY A 243 -22.47 23.83 -3.40
N ILE A 244 -22.05 23.77 -4.67
CA ILE A 244 -22.84 23.25 -5.79
C ILE A 244 -22.42 21.79 -6.04
N ASN A 245 -23.36 20.85 -5.92
CA ASN A 245 -23.09 19.44 -6.19
C ASN A 245 -22.74 19.23 -7.68
N MET A 246 -21.56 18.64 -7.91
CA MET A 246 -21.03 18.26 -9.22
C MET A 246 -21.27 16.78 -9.50
N LEU A 247 -21.05 15.93 -8.49
CA LEU A 247 -21.31 14.48 -8.52
C LEU A 247 -21.99 14.09 -7.20
N GLU A 248 -22.93 13.17 -7.26
CA GLU A 248 -23.73 12.74 -6.10
C GLU A 248 -23.70 11.21 -6.02
N GLU A 249 -23.23 10.71 -4.87
CA GLU A 249 -23.17 9.28 -4.51
C GLU A 249 -22.59 8.37 -5.61
N VAL A 250 -21.50 8.80 -6.28
CA VAL A 250 -20.84 7.96 -7.28
C VAL A 250 -20.00 6.88 -6.61
N THR A 251 -19.97 5.69 -7.21
CA THR A 251 -19.33 4.50 -6.64
C THR A 251 -18.74 3.60 -7.72
N ILE A 252 -17.86 2.69 -7.30
CA ILE A 252 -17.33 1.61 -8.12
C ILE A 252 -18.08 0.34 -7.73
N GLU A 253 -18.85 -0.20 -8.67
CA GLU A 253 -19.71 -1.37 -8.44
C GLU A 253 -18.96 -2.70 -8.54
N ASP A 254 -17.95 -2.77 -9.43
CA ASP A 254 -17.07 -3.92 -9.61
C ASP A 254 -15.75 -3.52 -10.27
N GLY A 255 -14.77 -4.41 -10.21
CA GLY A 255 -13.45 -4.23 -10.80
C GLY A 255 -12.49 -3.45 -9.90
N PHE A 256 -11.18 -3.60 -10.18
CA PHE A 256 -10.13 -3.03 -9.34
C PHE A 256 -9.99 -1.51 -9.44
N ASN A 257 -10.52 -0.90 -10.50
CA ASN A 257 -10.38 0.52 -10.75
C ASN A 257 -11.64 1.08 -11.44
N GLY A 258 -11.93 2.34 -11.17
CA GLY A 258 -12.96 3.13 -11.83
C GLY A 258 -12.55 4.59 -11.86
N TYR A 259 -13.26 5.41 -12.63
CA TYR A 259 -12.98 6.83 -12.65
C TYR A 259 -14.23 7.68 -12.80
N PHE A 260 -14.15 8.90 -12.28
CA PHE A 260 -15.19 9.92 -12.38
C PHE A 260 -14.56 11.23 -12.83
N THR A 261 -15.27 12.00 -13.64
CA THR A 261 -14.79 13.30 -14.12
C THR A 261 -15.81 14.39 -13.82
N PHE A 262 -15.32 15.56 -13.46
CA PHE A 262 -16.11 16.77 -13.33
C PHE A 262 -15.30 17.99 -13.78
N GLU A 263 -15.96 19.12 -13.99
CA GLU A 263 -15.33 20.35 -14.49
C GLU A 263 -15.77 21.55 -13.68
N ILE A 264 -14.84 22.44 -13.35
CA ILE A 264 -15.14 23.74 -12.77
C ILE A 264 -15.24 24.73 -13.93
N TYR A 265 -16.46 25.18 -14.23
CA TYR A 265 -16.86 25.89 -15.45
C TYR A 265 -16.65 25.10 -16.75
N GLU A 266 -17.53 25.32 -17.74
CA GLU A 266 -17.51 24.61 -19.04
C GLU A 266 -16.17 24.82 -19.77
N LYS A 267 -15.27 23.86 -19.64
CA LYS A 267 -13.99 23.78 -20.36
C LYS A 267 -13.94 22.39 -20.99
N ASP A 268 -14.02 22.34 -22.33
CA ASP A 268 -13.92 21.06 -23.04
C ASP A 268 -12.54 20.41 -22.79
N CYS A 269 -12.53 19.32 -22.02
CA CYS A 269 -11.36 18.48 -21.81
C CYS A 269 -11.53 17.11 -22.49
N SER A 270 -10.46 16.64 -23.11
CA SER A 270 -10.41 15.32 -23.72
C SER A 270 -9.45 14.45 -22.92
N TRP A 271 -9.99 13.68 -21.97
CA TRP A 271 -9.17 12.77 -21.16
C TRP A 271 -8.53 11.71 -22.03
N GLU A 272 -7.23 11.53 -21.85
CA GLU A 272 -6.42 10.54 -22.55
C GLU A 272 -6.06 9.43 -21.56
N PHE A 273 -6.62 8.23 -21.75
CA PHE A 273 -6.39 7.06 -20.90
C PHE A 273 -5.57 6.03 -21.69
N PRO A 274 -4.25 5.95 -21.46
CA PRO A 274 -3.41 4.94 -22.08
C PRO A 274 -3.76 3.54 -21.57
N GLY A 275 -3.76 2.56 -22.46
CA GLY A 275 -3.94 1.16 -22.12
C GLY A 275 -4.30 0.33 -23.34
N CYS A 276 -4.55 -0.96 -23.13
CA CYS A 276 -4.98 -1.79 -24.24
C CYS A 276 -6.41 -1.46 -24.67
N THR A 277 -6.57 -0.92 -25.88
CA THR A 277 -7.88 -0.56 -26.46
C THR A 277 -8.52 -1.66 -27.31
N ASN A 278 -7.84 -2.80 -27.49
CA ASN A 278 -8.32 -3.90 -28.31
C ASN A 278 -9.22 -4.85 -27.50
N PRO A 279 -10.53 -4.98 -27.82
CA PRO A 279 -11.45 -5.85 -27.09
C PRO A 279 -11.14 -7.35 -27.20
N ASP A 280 -10.33 -7.76 -28.18
CA ASP A 280 -9.88 -9.15 -28.34
C ASP A 280 -8.62 -9.47 -27.52
N ALA A 281 -8.02 -8.49 -26.84
CA ALA A 281 -6.85 -8.69 -25.99
C ALA A 281 -7.23 -9.21 -24.60
N ILE A 282 -6.33 -9.99 -24.00
CA ILE A 282 -6.52 -10.55 -22.65
C ILE A 282 -6.52 -9.46 -21.57
N ASN A 283 -5.78 -8.38 -21.79
CA ASN A 283 -5.68 -7.23 -20.90
C ASN A 283 -6.43 -6.00 -21.45
N TYR A 284 -7.50 -6.21 -22.22
CA TYR A 284 -8.36 -5.11 -22.69
C TYR A 284 -8.81 -4.24 -21.52
N ASN A 285 -8.52 -2.95 -21.61
CA ASN A 285 -8.96 -1.96 -20.65
C ASN A 285 -10.13 -1.19 -21.26
N ILE A 286 -11.33 -1.39 -20.72
CA ILE A 286 -12.56 -0.72 -21.18
C ILE A 286 -12.50 0.80 -21.06
N TYR A 287 -11.64 1.31 -20.18
CA TYR A 287 -11.45 2.74 -19.94
C TYR A 287 -10.36 3.35 -20.84
N ALA A 288 -9.51 2.53 -21.45
CA ALA A 288 -8.46 3.03 -22.33
C ALA A 288 -9.06 3.59 -23.62
N ASN A 289 -8.63 4.80 -23.99
CA ASN A 289 -8.98 5.44 -25.26
C ASN A 289 -7.75 5.80 -26.10
N ILE A 290 -6.55 5.56 -25.57
CA ILE A 290 -5.28 5.60 -26.30
C ILE A 290 -4.62 4.23 -26.19
N ASP A 291 -4.32 3.63 -27.34
CA ASP A 291 -3.51 2.42 -27.39
C ASP A 291 -2.07 2.74 -27.00
N ASP A 292 -1.63 2.19 -25.87
CA ASP A 292 -0.26 2.32 -25.38
C ASP A 292 0.66 1.19 -25.87
N GLY A 293 0.14 0.27 -26.70
CA GLY A 293 0.86 -0.89 -27.19
C GLY A 293 0.96 -2.04 -26.18
N SER A 294 0.27 -1.96 -25.03
CA SER A 294 0.28 -3.00 -24.00
C SER A 294 -0.60 -4.21 -24.35
N CYS A 295 -1.41 -4.17 -25.42
CA CYS A 295 -2.33 -5.25 -25.75
C CYS A 295 -1.66 -6.62 -25.91
N ILE A 296 -2.12 -7.59 -25.11
CA ILE A 296 -1.68 -8.98 -25.13
C ILE A 296 -2.69 -9.79 -25.93
N ILE A 297 -2.34 -10.08 -27.18
CA ILE A 297 -3.19 -10.84 -28.10
C ILE A 297 -2.88 -12.34 -28.00
N PRO A 298 -3.86 -13.19 -27.69
CA PRO A 298 -3.68 -14.64 -27.80
C PRO A 298 -3.53 -15.04 -29.26
N LEU A 299 -2.48 -15.80 -29.55
CA LEU A 299 -2.22 -16.35 -30.88
C LEU A 299 -2.46 -17.85 -30.88
N THR A 300 -2.92 -18.37 -32.02
CA THR A 300 -3.15 -19.80 -32.22
C THR A 300 -2.10 -20.40 -33.17
N PHE A 301 -1.78 -21.67 -32.95
CA PHE A 301 -0.93 -22.47 -33.81
C PHE A 301 -1.48 -23.90 -33.90
N ASP A 302 -1.81 -24.36 -35.11
CA ASP A 302 -2.23 -25.74 -35.32
C ASP A 302 -1.02 -26.68 -35.27
N PHE A 303 -1.06 -27.64 -34.34
CA PHE A 303 -0.06 -28.68 -34.23
C PHE A 303 -0.73 -30.04 -34.00
N ASP A 304 -0.45 -31.00 -34.89
CA ASP A 304 -1.04 -32.35 -34.87
C ASP A 304 -2.58 -32.35 -34.85
N GLY A 305 -3.20 -31.38 -35.53
CA GLY A 305 -4.66 -31.21 -35.59
C GLY A 305 -5.28 -30.66 -34.29
N LEU A 306 -4.46 -30.18 -33.37
CA LEU A 306 -4.87 -29.46 -32.16
C LEU A 306 -4.49 -27.98 -32.28
N GLU A 307 -5.46 -27.10 -32.04
CA GLU A 307 -5.20 -25.66 -31.95
C GLU A 307 -4.54 -25.33 -30.61
N ARG A 308 -3.31 -24.81 -30.65
CA ARG A 308 -2.50 -24.48 -29.48
C ARG A 308 -2.40 -22.98 -29.30
N ASN A 309 -2.69 -22.50 -28.09
CA ASN A 309 -2.57 -21.08 -27.77
C ASN A 309 -1.17 -20.72 -27.30
N TYR A 310 -0.71 -19.52 -27.62
CA TYR A 310 0.52 -18.92 -27.12
C TYR A 310 0.41 -17.39 -27.13
N LEU A 311 1.25 -16.74 -26.33
CA LEU A 311 1.50 -15.30 -26.40
C LEU A 311 2.90 -15.08 -26.98
N LEU A 312 3.08 -13.96 -27.69
CA LEU A 312 4.37 -13.57 -28.23
C LEU A 312 4.64 -12.12 -27.89
N TYR A 313 5.74 -11.88 -27.17
CA TYR A 313 6.27 -10.55 -26.91
C TYR A 313 7.47 -10.27 -27.81
N MET A 314 7.45 -9.12 -28.47
CA MET A 314 8.50 -8.67 -29.37
C MET A 314 8.81 -7.19 -29.11
N PRO A 315 9.97 -6.85 -28.52
CA PRO A 315 10.40 -5.47 -28.41
C PRO A 315 10.40 -4.76 -29.77
N ASN A 316 9.94 -3.50 -29.81
CA ASN A 316 9.80 -2.71 -31.04
C ASN A 316 11.11 -2.56 -31.85
N ASN A 317 12.26 -2.62 -31.18
CA ASN A 317 13.59 -2.43 -31.78
C ASN A 317 14.36 -3.75 -31.97
N LEU A 318 13.65 -4.87 -32.11
CA LEU A 318 14.28 -6.17 -32.38
C LEU A 318 15.10 -6.13 -33.67
N THR A 319 16.36 -6.56 -33.55
CA THR A 319 17.23 -6.74 -34.72
C THR A 319 16.92 -8.05 -35.45
N SER A 320 17.26 -8.11 -36.74
CA SER A 320 17.17 -9.37 -37.49
C SER A 320 18.06 -10.44 -36.84
N ASN A 321 17.60 -11.69 -36.79
CA ASN A 321 18.27 -12.80 -36.11
C ASN A 321 18.41 -12.59 -34.59
N ALA A 322 17.49 -11.84 -33.98
CA ALA A 322 17.41 -11.72 -32.52
C ALA A 322 17.12 -13.09 -31.85
N PRO A 323 17.57 -13.29 -30.60
CA PRO A 323 17.27 -14.52 -29.85
C PRO A 323 15.77 -14.69 -29.59
N LEU A 324 15.36 -15.94 -29.33
CA LEU A 324 14.00 -16.30 -28.93
C LEU A 324 14.04 -17.09 -27.63
N VAL A 325 13.21 -16.72 -26.66
CA VAL A 325 13.11 -17.41 -25.36
C VAL A 325 11.69 -17.91 -25.17
N PHE A 326 11.53 -19.20 -24.91
CA PHE A 326 10.26 -19.79 -24.47
C PHE A 326 10.18 -19.74 -22.95
N VAL A 327 9.05 -19.29 -22.40
CA VAL A 327 8.80 -19.24 -20.95
C VAL A 327 7.52 -20.00 -20.63
N LEU A 328 7.65 -21.06 -19.84
CA LEU A 328 6.60 -22.06 -19.61
C LEU A 328 6.00 -21.93 -18.20
N HIS A 329 4.68 -21.88 -18.11
CA HIS A 329 3.96 -21.82 -16.84
C HIS A 329 4.00 -23.16 -16.08
N GLY A 330 3.74 -23.12 -14.77
CA GLY A 330 3.60 -24.33 -13.96
C GLY A 330 2.25 -25.03 -14.12
N TYR A 331 2.09 -26.18 -13.44
CA TYR A 331 0.80 -26.88 -13.38
C TYR A 331 -0.26 -25.96 -12.79
N THR A 332 -1.48 -25.98 -13.33
CA THR A 332 -2.60 -25.05 -13.03
C THR A 332 -2.39 -23.59 -13.45
N GLY A 333 -1.21 -23.23 -13.94
CA GLY A 333 -0.89 -21.88 -14.39
C GLY A 333 -1.41 -21.54 -15.79
N SER A 334 -1.08 -20.33 -16.26
CA SER A 334 -1.47 -19.85 -17.59
C SER A 334 -0.35 -19.04 -18.24
N ALA A 335 -0.38 -18.93 -19.57
CA ALA A 335 0.54 -18.10 -20.34
C ALA A 335 0.51 -16.62 -19.92
N PRO A 336 -0.67 -15.98 -19.72
CA PRO A 336 -0.72 -14.62 -19.17
C PRO A 336 -0.12 -14.55 -17.75
N GLY A 337 -0.41 -15.54 -16.91
CA GLY A 337 0.08 -15.59 -15.54
C GLY A 337 1.61 -15.65 -15.47
N ILE A 338 2.24 -16.54 -16.25
CA ILE A 338 3.72 -16.62 -16.28
C ILE A 338 4.35 -15.42 -16.99
N MET A 339 3.69 -14.83 -17.98
CA MET A 339 4.15 -13.58 -18.62
C MET A 339 4.26 -12.46 -17.59
N SER A 340 3.21 -12.25 -16.79
CA SER A 340 3.20 -11.27 -15.72
C SER A 340 4.21 -11.61 -14.61
N TYR A 341 4.21 -12.86 -14.14
CA TYR A 341 5.03 -13.28 -13.00
C TYR A 341 6.54 -13.26 -13.31
N SER A 342 6.94 -13.66 -14.51
CA SER A 342 8.36 -13.78 -14.87
C SER A 342 9.04 -12.44 -15.14
N ALA A 343 8.27 -11.38 -15.39
CA ALA A 343 8.77 -10.07 -15.85
C ALA A 343 9.71 -10.15 -17.08
N MET A 344 9.67 -11.24 -17.85
CA MET A 344 10.64 -11.50 -18.92
C MET A 344 10.52 -10.50 -20.08
N ASN A 345 9.36 -9.85 -20.27
CA ASN A 345 9.20 -8.77 -21.26
C ASN A 345 10.20 -7.62 -21.01
N ALA A 346 10.36 -7.17 -19.76
CA ALA A 346 11.31 -6.09 -19.44
C ALA A 346 12.76 -6.50 -19.70
N VAL A 347 13.11 -7.75 -19.39
CA VAL A 347 14.44 -8.32 -19.68
C VAL A 347 14.67 -8.40 -21.19
N ALA A 348 13.63 -8.75 -21.95
CA ALA A 348 13.64 -8.82 -23.40
C ALA A 348 13.84 -7.45 -24.06
N ASP A 349 13.23 -6.39 -23.52
CA ASP A 349 13.45 -5.01 -23.97
C ASP A 349 14.89 -4.55 -23.74
N GLU A 350 15.43 -4.81 -22.55
CA GLU A 350 16.80 -4.41 -22.19
C GLU A 350 17.86 -5.14 -23.03
N ASN A 351 17.62 -6.41 -23.36
CA ASN A 351 18.63 -7.29 -23.96
C ASN A 351 18.36 -7.64 -25.44
N GLY A 352 17.23 -7.23 -25.99
CA GLY A 352 16.90 -7.35 -27.41
C GLY A 352 16.62 -8.79 -27.88
N PHE A 353 15.68 -9.49 -27.24
CA PHE A 353 15.21 -10.82 -27.66
C PHE A 353 13.68 -10.91 -27.69
N ALA A 354 13.14 -11.89 -28.42
CA ALA A 354 11.69 -12.17 -28.43
C ALA A 354 11.34 -13.20 -27.37
N VAL A 355 10.12 -13.15 -26.83
CA VAL A 355 9.64 -14.09 -25.81
C VAL A 355 8.35 -14.75 -26.25
N CYS A 356 8.32 -16.07 -26.26
CA CYS A 356 7.12 -16.86 -26.51
C CYS A 356 6.64 -17.48 -25.19
N TYR A 357 5.34 -17.37 -24.93
CA TYR A 357 4.67 -17.94 -23.76
C TYR A 357 3.59 -18.90 -24.22
N PRO A 358 3.92 -20.18 -24.42
CA PRO A 358 2.94 -21.18 -24.82
C PRO A 358 1.95 -21.49 -23.69
N GLN A 359 0.71 -21.81 -24.05
CA GLN A 359 -0.30 -22.31 -23.13
C GLN A 359 -0.30 -23.86 -23.18
N GLY A 360 -0.16 -24.47 -22.01
CA GLY A 360 -0.30 -25.91 -21.82
C GLY A 360 -1.74 -26.38 -22.09
N THR A 361 -1.90 -27.63 -22.50
CA THR A 361 -3.23 -28.27 -22.64
C THR A 361 -3.85 -28.52 -21.27
N THR A 362 -5.14 -28.85 -21.21
CA THR A 362 -5.81 -29.20 -19.94
C THR A 362 -5.85 -30.70 -19.70
N ASP A 363 -5.72 -31.10 -18.44
CA ASP A 363 -5.92 -32.48 -18.01
C ASP A 363 -7.42 -32.77 -17.74
N GLN A 364 -7.70 -33.97 -17.21
CA GLN A 364 -9.06 -34.42 -16.90
C GLN A 364 -9.78 -33.63 -15.78
N TYR A 365 -9.08 -32.74 -15.09
CA TYR A 365 -9.61 -31.84 -14.05
C TYR A 365 -9.64 -30.38 -14.51
N ASP A 366 -9.49 -30.14 -15.83
CA ASP A 366 -9.38 -28.82 -16.44
C ASP A 366 -8.16 -28.00 -15.98
N ASN A 367 -7.16 -28.64 -15.38
CA ASN A 367 -5.92 -27.98 -15.00
C ASN A 367 -4.97 -27.89 -16.21
N ALA A 368 -4.49 -26.69 -16.52
CA ALA A 368 -3.49 -26.48 -17.54
C ALA A 368 -2.13 -27.09 -17.15
N PHE A 369 -1.47 -27.75 -18.10
CA PHE A 369 -0.19 -28.44 -17.88
C PHE A 369 0.60 -28.65 -19.18
N PHE A 370 1.89 -28.95 -19.04
CA PHE A 370 2.74 -29.49 -20.09
C PHE A 370 3.03 -30.98 -19.83
N ASN A 371 2.95 -31.79 -20.87
CA ASN A 371 3.21 -33.23 -20.84
C ASN A 371 4.69 -33.53 -20.60
N VAL A 372 5.05 -33.66 -19.32
CA VAL A 372 6.40 -34.02 -18.85
C VAL A 372 6.48 -35.48 -18.38
N GLY A 373 5.40 -36.25 -18.57
CA GLY A 373 5.34 -37.68 -18.21
C GLY A 373 5.09 -37.96 -16.73
N TYR A 374 4.41 -37.09 -15.99
CA TYR A 374 4.04 -37.38 -14.60
C TYR A 374 2.95 -38.45 -14.49
N ASP A 375 3.10 -39.38 -13.55
CA ASP A 375 2.17 -40.50 -13.34
C ASP A 375 0.73 -40.04 -13.09
N PHE A 376 0.55 -38.92 -12.38
CA PHE A 376 -0.78 -38.39 -12.05
C PHE A 376 -1.52 -37.76 -13.24
N GLN A 377 -0.82 -37.50 -14.36
CA GLN A 377 -1.39 -36.93 -15.58
C GLN A 377 -2.02 -38.02 -16.49
N ASN A 378 -2.01 -39.29 -16.08
CA ASN A 378 -2.64 -40.43 -16.76
C ASN A 378 -2.18 -40.66 -18.21
N ASN A 379 -0.86 -40.58 -18.47
CA ASN A 379 -0.24 -40.80 -19.79
C ASN A 379 -0.93 -40.02 -20.93
N PRO A 380 -0.90 -38.68 -20.89
CA PRO A 380 -1.44 -37.89 -21.98
C PRO A 380 -0.64 -38.17 -23.26
N THR A 381 -1.35 -38.19 -24.39
CA THR A 381 -0.76 -38.45 -25.73
C THR A 381 -0.33 -37.17 -26.44
N VAL A 382 -0.55 -36.00 -25.82
CA VAL A 382 -0.21 -34.69 -26.36
C VAL A 382 1.31 -34.55 -26.48
N ASP A 383 1.80 -34.22 -27.66
CA ASP A 383 3.23 -34.00 -27.91
C ASP A 383 3.60 -32.51 -27.73
N ASP A 384 3.82 -32.11 -26.48
CA ASP A 384 4.22 -30.74 -26.16
C ASP A 384 5.64 -30.41 -26.65
N VAL A 385 6.57 -31.36 -26.59
CA VAL A 385 7.94 -31.15 -27.09
C VAL A 385 7.93 -30.89 -28.59
N GLY A 386 7.19 -31.70 -29.36
CA GLY A 386 6.99 -31.52 -30.79
C GLY A 386 6.32 -30.18 -31.10
N PHE A 387 5.29 -29.80 -30.33
CA PHE A 387 4.64 -28.50 -30.45
C PHE A 387 5.63 -27.35 -30.27
N MET A 388 6.45 -27.35 -29.20
CA MET A 388 7.44 -26.29 -28.96
C MET A 388 8.44 -26.17 -30.11
N ILE A 389 8.93 -27.30 -30.62
CA ILE A 389 9.87 -27.32 -31.74
C ILE A 389 9.22 -26.76 -33.01
N ALA A 390 7.98 -27.18 -33.32
CA ALA A 390 7.26 -26.70 -34.49
C ALA A 390 6.95 -25.20 -34.40
N LEU A 391 6.51 -24.75 -33.22
CA LEU A 391 6.24 -23.33 -32.95
C LEU A 391 7.53 -22.50 -33.04
N ALA A 392 8.65 -22.95 -32.48
CA ALA A 392 9.94 -22.26 -32.60
C ALA A 392 10.35 -22.08 -34.06
N ASN A 393 10.27 -23.15 -34.87
CA ASN A 393 10.59 -23.07 -36.31
C ASN A 393 9.66 -22.09 -37.05
N TYR A 394 8.37 -22.11 -36.73
CA TYR A 394 7.39 -21.17 -37.28
C TYR A 394 7.74 -19.72 -36.94
N LEU A 395 7.99 -19.41 -35.66
CA LEU A 395 8.32 -18.06 -35.21
C LEU A 395 9.64 -17.56 -35.79
N GLN A 396 10.66 -18.41 -35.83
CA GLN A 396 11.96 -18.10 -36.44
C GLN A 396 11.82 -17.76 -37.93
N SER A 397 11.05 -18.55 -38.69
CA SER A 397 10.86 -18.29 -40.12
C SER A 397 9.98 -17.06 -40.40
N THR A 398 8.95 -16.85 -39.58
CA THR A 398 7.98 -15.75 -39.76
C THR A 398 8.58 -14.39 -39.37
N TYR A 399 9.31 -14.35 -38.25
CA TYR A 399 9.83 -13.10 -37.67
C TYR A 399 11.35 -12.94 -37.80
N GLN A 400 12.02 -13.84 -38.54
CA GLN A 400 13.48 -13.84 -38.75
C GLN A 400 14.27 -13.93 -37.43
N LEU A 401 13.77 -14.70 -36.46
CA LEU A 401 14.44 -14.93 -35.18
C LEU A 401 15.53 -16.00 -35.31
N SER A 402 16.45 -16.04 -34.35
CA SER A 402 17.63 -16.89 -34.41
C SER A 402 17.33 -18.37 -34.20
N SER A 403 17.66 -19.20 -35.20
CA SER A 403 17.65 -20.66 -35.05
C SER A 403 18.75 -21.21 -34.14
N THR A 404 19.76 -20.40 -33.82
CA THR A 404 20.89 -20.80 -32.97
C THR A 404 20.71 -20.35 -31.53
N ASN A 405 20.24 -19.11 -31.34
CA ASN A 405 20.02 -18.51 -30.04
C ASN A 405 18.53 -18.62 -29.65
N THR A 406 18.02 -19.86 -29.60
CA THR A 406 16.67 -20.15 -29.10
C THR A 406 16.78 -20.95 -27.81
N PHE A 407 16.14 -20.45 -26.76
CA PHE A 407 16.23 -20.99 -25.40
C PHE A 407 14.84 -21.28 -24.84
N ALA A 408 14.77 -22.09 -23.79
CA ALA A 408 13.55 -22.34 -23.03
C ALA A 408 13.84 -22.27 -21.53
N THR A 409 12.88 -21.77 -20.77
CA THR A 409 12.86 -21.73 -19.31
C THR A 409 11.41 -21.89 -18.84
N GLY A 410 11.20 -22.13 -17.56
CA GLY A 410 9.87 -22.36 -17.01
C GLY A 410 9.85 -22.42 -15.50
N PHE A 411 8.65 -22.52 -14.95
CA PHE A 411 8.43 -22.69 -13.52
C PHE A 411 7.75 -24.03 -13.23
N SER A 412 8.33 -24.81 -12.31
CA SER A 412 7.75 -26.05 -11.78
C SER A 412 7.49 -27.16 -12.84
N ASN A 413 6.30 -27.21 -13.45
CA ASN A 413 5.95 -28.16 -14.51
C ASN A 413 6.50 -27.73 -15.88
N GLY A 414 6.69 -26.42 -16.08
CA GLY A 414 7.22 -25.82 -17.29
C GLY A 414 8.73 -25.91 -17.42
#